data_AF-A0A1C0ZR90-F1
#
_entry.id   AF-A0A1C0ZR90-F1
#
_cell.length_a   1.000
_cell.length_b   1.000
_cell.length_c   1.000
_cell.angle_alpha   90.00
_cell.angle_beta   90.00
_cell.angle_gamma   90.00
#
_symmetry.space_group_name_H-M   'P 1'
#
loop_
_entity.id
_entity.type
_entity.pdbx_description
1 polymer ?
#
loop_
_entity_poly.entity_id
_entity_poly.type
_entity_poly.pdbx_seq_one_letter_code
_entity_poly.pdbx_strand_id
1 'polypeptide(L)'
;MFEVLITRKKEVRIRCGKDELQGVISQYYPEFQLIKINNIMIPIGLIEQIEIMKPDEPTKKPLYGGLREHRSLHLVARASCSK
;
A
#
# COMPACT_ATOMS: atom_id res chain seq x y z
N MET A 1 6.53 1.23 11.27
CA MET A 1 7.06 0.84 9.94
C MET A 1 5.97 0.22 9.06
N PHE A 2 5.35 -0.88 9.49
CA PHE A 2 4.31 -1.58 8.71
C PHE A 2 3.05 -0.75 8.45
N GLU A 3 2.66 0.11 9.39
CA GLU A 3 1.50 1.01 9.23
C GLU A 3 1.60 1.88 7.98
N VAL A 4 2.79 2.37 7.64
CA VAL A 4 3.03 3.19 6.45
C VAL A 4 2.91 2.36 5.17
N LEU A 5 3.38 1.11 5.20
CA LEU A 5 3.28 0.18 4.08
C LEU A 5 1.82 -0.21 3.82
N ILE A 6 1.05 -0.45 4.89
CA ILE A 6 -0.39 -0.74 4.85
C ILE A 6 -1.16 0.46 4.31
N THR A 7 -0.90 1.65 4.85
CA THR A 7 -1.60 2.89 4.47
C THR A 7 -1.39 3.22 2.99
N ARG A 8 -0.17 2.99 2.48
CA ARG A 8 0.18 3.25 1.08
C ARG A 8 -0.10 2.06 0.15
N LYS A 9 -0.61 0.94 0.68
CA LYS A 9 -0.86 -0.31 -0.07
C LYS A 9 0.32 -0.71 -0.95
N LYS A 10 1.54 -0.54 -0.43
CA LYS A 10 2.75 -0.83 -1.20
C LYS A 10 2.94 -2.33 -1.34
N GLU A 11 3.29 -2.76 -2.55
CA GLU A 11 3.70 -4.12 -2.82
C GLU A 11 5.12 -4.34 -2.26
N VAL A 12 5.27 -5.42 -1.51
CA VAL A 12 6.51 -5.80 -0.85
C VAL A 12 6.89 -7.22 -1.24
N ARG A 13 8.19 -7.50 -1.27
CA ARG A 13 8.77 -8.82 -1.33
C ARG A 13 9.37 -9.13 0.03
N ILE A 14 8.99 -10.25 0.60
CA ILE A 14 9.41 -10.71 1.93
C ILE A 14 10.15 -12.03 1.78
N ARG A 15 11.28 -12.14 2.46
CA ARG A 15 12.03 -13.39 2.57
C ARG A 15 11.91 -13.94 3.98
N CYS A 16 11.48 -15.19 4.06
CA CYS A 16 11.37 -15.96 5.30
C CYS A 16 12.17 -17.27 5.14
N GLY A 17 13.44 -17.26 5.55
CA GLY A 17 14.35 -18.38 5.38
C GLY A 17 14.59 -18.72 3.91
N LYS A 18 14.06 -19.87 3.48
CA LYS A 18 14.19 -20.37 2.08
C LYS A 18 13.04 -19.92 1.19
N ASP A 19 11.98 -19.40 1.77
CA ASP A 19 10.78 -19.01 1.05
C ASP A 19 10.78 -17.50 0.80
N GLU A 20 10.25 -17.11 -0.35
CA GLU A 20 10.01 -15.71 -0.70
C GLU A 20 8.56 -15.51 -1.09
N LEU A 21 7.97 -14.42 -0.58
CA LEU A 21 6.59 -14.03 -0.83
C LEU A 21 6.55 -12.62 -1.39
N GLN A 22 5.74 -12.39 -2.41
CA GLN A 22 5.42 -11.06 -2.91
C GLN A 22 3.93 -10.74 -2.68
N GLY A 23 3.64 -9.52 -2.23
CA GLY A 23 2.25 -9.09 -2.05
C GLY A 23 2.10 -7.75 -1.33
N VAL A 24 0.86 -7.40 -1.03
CA VAL A 24 0.55 -6.16 -0.31
C VAL A 24 0.27 -6.47 1.15
N ILE A 25 0.94 -5.75 2.05
CA ILE A 25 0.63 -5.83 3.48
C ILE A 25 -0.72 -5.16 3.71
N SER A 26 -1.70 -5.95 4.12
CA SER A 26 -3.07 -5.49 4.35
C SER A 26 -3.31 -5.10 5.80
N GLN A 27 -2.64 -5.78 6.74
CA GLN A 27 -2.85 -5.56 8.17
C GLN A 27 -1.60 -5.95 8.98
N TYR A 28 -1.44 -5.31 10.13
CA TYR A 28 -0.41 -5.60 11.12
C TYR A 28 -1.09 -5.78 12.48
N TYR A 29 -0.75 -6.88 13.15
CA TYR A 29 -1.25 -7.26 14.47
C TYR A 29 -0.11 -7.16 15.48
N PRO A 30 0.04 -6.02 16.18
CA PRO A 30 1.17 -5.79 17.07
C PRO A 30 1.22 -6.74 18.26
N GLU A 31 0.06 -7.08 18.83
CA GLU A 31 -0.06 -7.97 19.99
C GLU A 31 0.51 -9.38 19.72
N PHE A 32 0.40 -9.84 18.47
CA PHE A 32 0.86 -11.16 18.03
C PHE A 32 2.13 -11.12 17.20
N GLN A 33 2.66 -9.91 16.94
CA GLN A 33 3.77 -9.68 16.02
C GLN A 33 3.56 -10.33 14.64
N LEU A 34 2.33 -10.26 14.11
CA LEU A 34 1.96 -10.85 12.81
C LEU A 34 1.68 -9.77 11.78
N ILE A 35 2.06 -10.02 10.53
CA ILE A 35 1.62 -9.23 9.38
C ILE A 35 0.77 -10.10 8.45
N LYS A 36 -0.27 -9.50 7.87
CA LYS A 36 -1.10 -10.14 6.85
C LYS A 36 -0.71 -9.63 5.48
N ILE A 37 -0.28 -10.54 4.61
CA ILE A 37 0.09 -10.25 3.23
C ILE A 37 -0.80 -11.09 2.32
N ASN A 38 -1.55 -10.42 1.46
CA ASN A 38 -2.61 -11.07 0.67
C ASN A 38 -3.58 -11.83 1.62
N ASN A 39 -3.51 -13.17 1.62
CA ASN A 39 -4.30 -14.05 2.49
C ASN A 39 -3.46 -14.88 3.48
N ILE A 40 -2.18 -14.54 3.66
CA ILE A 40 -1.24 -15.28 4.52
C ILE A 40 -0.88 -14.41 5.72
N MET A 41 -0.81 -15.01 6.91
CA MET A 41 -0.29 -14.37 8.12
C MET A 41 1.13 -14.86 8.37
N ILE A 42 2.06 -13.92 8.55
CA ILE A 42 3.47 -14.21 8.75
C ILE A 42 3.94 -13.59 10.08
N PRO A 43 4.57 -14.38 10.97
CA PRO A 43 5.25 -13.86 12.16
C PRO A 43 6.43 -12.98 11.75
N ILE A 44 6.49 -11.77 12.30
CA ILE A 44 7.57 -10.82 12.00
C ILE A 44 8.94 -11.40 12.38
N GLY A 45 9.01 -12.20 13.44
CA GLY A 45 10.24 -12.87 13.85
C GLY A 45 10.82 -13.85 12.82
N LEU A 46 10.04 -14.29 11.82
CA LEU A 46 10.51 -15.15 10.74
C LEU A 46 10.92 -14.39 9.48
N ILE A 47 10.72 -13.07 9.47
CA ILE A 47 11.04 -12.23 8.32
C ILE A 47 12.50 -11.82 8.41
N GLU A 48 13.31 -12.30 7.47
CA GLU A 48 14.72 -11.95 7.39
C GLU A 48 14.92 -10.65 6.60
N GLN A 49 14.12 -10.45 5.55
CA GLN A 49 14.25 -9.28 4.67
C GLN A 49 12.90 -8.84 4.11
N ILE A 50 12.71 -7.53 3.99
CA ILE A 50 11.55 -6.91 3.34
C ILE A 50 12.06 -5.88 2.34
N GLU A 51 11.68 -6.06 1.08
CA GLU A 51 11.95 -5.13 -0.01
C GLU A 51 10.64 -4.53 -0.51
N ILE A 52 10.63 -3.23 -0.78
CA ILE A 52 9.47 -2.55 -1.35
C ILE A 52 9.60 -2.61 -2.87
N MET A 53 8.69 -3.31 -3.54
CA MET A 53 8.83 -3.65 -4.97
C MET A 53 8.57 -2.46 -5.90
N LYS A 54 7.89 -1.39 -5.46
CA LYS A 54 7.82 -0.11 -6.18
C LYS A 54 7.68 1.09 -5.23
N PRO A 55 8.41 2.19 -5.47
CA PRO A 55 7.93 3.50 -5.09
C PRO A 55 6.86 3.91 -6.11
N ASP A 56 5.62 4.09 -5.67
CA ASP A 56 4.79 5.15 -6.25
C ASP A 56 5.52 6.46 -5.97
N GLU A 57 6.41 6.85 -6.88
CA GLU A 57 6.63 8.26 -7.11
C GLU A 57 5.37 8.79 -7.79
N PRO A 58 4.67 9.80 -7.24
CA PRO A 58 4.05 10.74 -8.14
C PRO A 58 5.23 11.31 -8.93
N THR A 59 5.25 11.10 -10.24
CA THR A 59 6.17 11.76 -11.15
C THR A 59 6.03 13.28 -10.99
N LYS A 60 6.73 13.85 -10.00
CA LYS A 60 7.03 15.28 -9.92
C LYS A 60 8.11 15.50 -10.97
N LYS A 61 7.70 15.63 -12.24
CA LYS A 61 8.51 16.35 -13.23
C LYS A 61 8.78 17.74 -12.67
N PRO A 62 10.04 18.19 -12.51
CA PRO A 62 10.32 19.61 -12.49
C PRO A 62 10.62 20.07 -13.93
N LEU A 63 9.88 21.11 -14.34
CA LEU A 63 10.11 22.13 -15.39
C LEU A 63 10.82 21.68 -16.69
N TYR A 64 10.26 21.82 -17.89
CA TYR A 64 9.68 23.03 -18.46
C TYR A 64 8.57 22.72 -19.50
N GLY A 65 7.53 23.56 -19.51
CA GLY A 65 6.69 23.79 -20.70
C GLY A 65 5.25 23.26 -20.66
N GLY A 66 4.28 24.17 -20.46
CA GLY A 66 2.96 24.07 -21.09
C GLY A 66 1.75 23.74 -20.19
N LEU A 67 1.11 24.79 -19.67
CA LEU A 67 -0.34 25.05 -19.73
C LEU A 67 -1.33 23.84 -19.69
N ARG A 68 -2.07 23.66 -18.57
CA ARG A 68 -3.54 23.88 -18.49
C ARG A 68 -4.21 23.20 -17.27
N GLU A 69 -4.81 24.07 -16.46
CA GLU A 69 -6.13 23.98 -15.81
C GLU A 69 -6.45 22.88 -14.78
N HIS A 70 -6.48 23.35 -13.53
CA HIS A 70 -7.33 22.92 -12.42
C HIS A 70 -8.70 22.38 -12.88
N ARG A 71 -9.00 21.11 -12.59
CA ARG A 71 -10.39 20.65 -12.41
C ARG A 71 -10.50 19.84 -11.12
N SER A 72 -11.08 20.48 -10.12
CA SER A 72 -11.57 19.87 -8.89
C SER A 72 -12.68 18.87 -9.22
N LEU A 73 -12.55 17.64 -8.74
CA LEU A 73 -13.59 16.63 -8.85
C LEU A 73 -14.56 16.80 -7.68
N HIS A 74 -15.84 17.02 -7.98
CA HIS A 74 -16.91 17.12 -6.98
C HIS A 74 -17.48 15.73 -6.68
N LEU A 75 -17.57 15.39 -5.39
CA LEU A 75 -18.27 14.21 -4.90
C LEU A 75 -19.79 14.43 -5.02
N VAL A 76 -20.48 13.60 -5.81
CA VAL A 76 -21.94 13.63 -5.90
C VAL A 76 -22.50 12.44 -5.14
N ALA A 77 -23.06 12.68 -3.96
CA ALA A 77 -23.88 11.70 -3.26
C ALA A 77 -25.27 11.67 -3.92
N ARG A 78 -25.64 10.55 -4.56
CA ARG A 78 -27.03 10.31 -4.95
C ARG A 78 -27.70 9.45 -3.87
N ALA A 79 -28.37 10.12 -2.94
CA ALA A 79 -29.47 9.53 -2.20
C ALA A 79 -30.75 9.75 -3.00
N SER A 80 -31.47 8.69 -3.35
CA SER A 80 -32.86 8.80 -3.78
C SER A 80 -33.68 7.81 -2.96
N CYS A 81 -34.42 8.40 -2.03
CA CYS A 81 -35.45 7.82 -1.18
C CYS A 81 -36.71 7.53 -2.02
N SER A 82 -37.44 6.48 -1.63
CA SER A 82 -38.75 6.07 -2.15
C SER A 82 -39.83 7.15 -2.03
N LYS A 83 -40.80 7.10 -2.94
CA LYS A 83 -42.22 7.17 -2.59
C LYS A 83 -43.04 6.36 -3.57
#